data_AF-A0A917Z812-F1
#
_entry.id   AF-A0A917Z812-F1
#
_cell.length_a   1.000
_cell.length_b   1.000
_cell.length_c   1.000
_cell.angle_alpha   90.00
_cell.angle_beta   90.00
_cell.angle_gamma   90.00
#
_symmetry.space_group_name_H-M   'P 1'
#
loop_
_entity.id
_entity.type
_entity.pdbx_description
1 polymer ?
#
loop_
_entity_poly.entity_id
_entity_poly.type
_entity_poly.pdbx_seq_one_letter_code
_entity_poly.pdbx_strand_id
1 'polypeptide(L)'
;MRAVPRHRFITPVGQAHDEGVRLIDREADPDDGWDAVYSDTGIVTQLDDGDTDVRRAAGDYTSSASQPSMVADLLRWLDPEPGHRVLEVGTGWTCVLLSHLVGEGGVTSVEVDPAVAGQAAGNLREAGVHPHLIVGDGAAGCPERAPFDRVHVTCGVRV
;
A
#
# COMPACT_ATOMS: atom_id res chain seq x y z
N MET A 1 12.15 -0.08 7.38
CA MET A 1 11.95 -0.16 5.90
C MET A 1 12.81 -1.20 5.20
N ARG A 2 14.12 -1.33 5.47
CA ARG A 2 15.01 -2.27 4.73
C ARG A 2 14.59 -3.75 4.77
N ALA A 3 13.81 -4.19 5.76
CA ALA A 3 13.34 -5.56 5.88
C ALA A 3 12.28 -5.94 4.83
N VAL A 4 11.59 -4.95 4.23
CA VAL A 4 10.50 -5.19 3.26
C VAL A 4 10.82 -4.40 1.98
N PRO A 5 11.35 -5.05 0.94
CA PRO A 5 11.72 -4.37 -0.30
C PRO A 5 10.48 -3.75 -0.97
N ARG A 6 10.45 -2.42 -1.07
CA ARG A 6 9.32 -1.63 -1.59
C ARG A 6 8.90 -2.06 -2.99
N HIS A 7 9.87 -2.42 -3.83
CA HIS A 7 9.66 -2.82 -5.23
C HIS A 7 8.76 -4.04 -5.45
N ARG A 8 8.52 -4.86 -4.42
CA ARG A 8 7.58 -5.99 -4.48
C ARG A 8 6.12 -5.54 -4.49
N PHE A 9 5.87 -4.31 -4.05
CA PHE A 9 4.53 -3.72 -3.93
C PHE A 9 4.28 -2.64 -4.98
N ILE A 10 5.20 -2.50 -5.94
CA ILE A 10 5.08 -1.57 -7.06
C ILE A 10 5.05 -2.41 -8.34
N THR A 11 4.05 -2.16 -9.17
CA THR A 11 3.89 -2.77 -10.50
C THR A 11 5.11 -2.46 -11.39
N PRO A 12 5.39 -3.27 -12.44
CA PRO A 12 6.47 -2.96 -13.39
C PRO A 12 6.39 -1.57 -14.01
N VAL A 13 5.17 -1.02 -14.07
CA VAL A 13 4.84 0.27 -14.67
C VAL A 13 4.04 1.09 -13.66
N GLY A 14 4.29 2.39 -13.58
CA GLY A 14 3.56 3.31 -12.71
C GLY A 14 3.88 4.78 -13.01
N GLN A 15 3.31 5.71 -12.25
CA GLN A 15 3.62 7.14 -12.37
C GLN A 15 4.19 7.66 -11.05
N ALA A 16 5.42 8.17 -11.06
CA ALA A 16 5.98 8.95 -9.96
C ALA A 16 5.48 10.41 -10.02
N HIS A 17 5.17 10.99 -8.86
CA HIS A 17 4.63 12.34 -8.73
C HIS A 17 5.50 13.21 -7.78
N ASP A 18 6.69 13.62 -8.24
CA ASP A 18 7.60 14.51 -7.49
C ASP A 18 7.51 15.98 -7.94
N GLU A 19 7.98 16.29 -9.16
CA GLU A 19 7.95 17.62 -9.81
C GLU A 19 7.14 17.59 -11.12
N GLY A 20 6.22 16.63 -11.25
CA GLY A 20 5.45 16.35 -12.44
C GLY A 20 4.99 14.91 -12.48
N VAL A 21 4.54 14.43 -13.63
CA VAL A 21 4.24 13.01 -13.85
C VAL A 21 5.44 12.39 -14.57
N ARG A 22 6.20 11.53 -13.87
CA ARG A 22 7.27 10.71 -14.46
C ARG A 22 6.78 9.28 -14.63
N LEU A 23 6.71 8.81 -15.87
CA LEU A 23 6.40 7.40 -16.15
C LEU A 23 7.57 6.53 -15.68
N ILE A 24 7.24 5.53 -14.88
CA ILE A 24 8.13 4.45 -14.48
C ILE A 24 7.79 3.24 -15.35
N ASP A 25 8.75 2.71 -16.09
CA ASP A 25 8.65 1.42 -16.78
C ASP A 25 9.97 0.65 -16.60
N ARG A 26 9.99 -0.26 -15.63
CA ARG A 26 11.20 -1.00 -15.24
C ARG A 26 11.72 -1.95 -16.32
N GLU A 27 10.91 -2.29 -17.31
CA GLU A 27 11.33 -3.14 -18.42
C GLU A 27 11.94 -2.30 -19.55
N ALA A 28 11.38 -1.13 -19.82
CA ALA A 28 11.90 -0.22 -20.84
C ALA A 28 13.16 0.54 -20.41
N ASP A 29 13.19 1.02 -19.15
CA ASP A 29 14.33 1.73 -18.56
C ASP A 29 14.56 1.25 -17.11
N PRO A 30 15.34 0.16 -16.92
CA PRO A 30 15.53 -0.43 -15.61
C PRO A 30 16.21 0.51 -14.61
N ASP A 31 17.23 1.26 -15.03
CA ASP A 31 18.01 2.12 -14.15
C ASP A 31 17.13 3.26 -13.61
N ASP A 32 16.44 3.96 -14.51
CA ASP A 32 15.47 5.02 -14.18
C ASP A 32 14.35 4.49 -13.27
N GLY A 33 13.84 3.30 -13.61
CA GLY A 33 12.76 2.66 -12.88
C GLY A 33 13.15 2.20 -11.47
N TRP A 34 14.36 1.68 -11.27
CA TRP A 34 14.85 1.32 -9.94
C TRP A 34 15.12 2.55 -9.08
N ASP A 35 15.66 3.61 -9.66
CA ASP A 35 15.86 4.90 -9.00
C ASP A 35 14.52 5.48 -8.53
N ALA A 36 13.48 5.43 -9.37
CA ALA A 36 12.14 5.90 -9.03
C ALA A 36 11.50 5.07 -7.90
N VAL A 37 11.61 3.74 -7.98
CA VAL A 37 11.03 2.82 -6.99
C VAL A 37 11.61 3.04 -5.59
N TYR A 38 12.89 3.40 -5.49
CA TYR A 38 13.56 3.66 -4.22
C TYR A 38 13.73 5.13 -3.87
N SER A 39 13.25 6.04 -4.71
CA SER A 39 13.17 7.46 -4.37
C SER A 39 12.06 7.74 -3.38
N ASP A 40 12.15 8.90 -2.74
CA ASP A 40 11.14 9.38 -1.81
C ASP A 40 9.96 10.04 -2.54
N THR A 41 9.30 9.30 -3.43
CA THR A 41 8.12 9.78 -4.19
C THR A 41 6.95 8.80 -4.08
N GLY A 42 5.72 9.31 -4.16
CA GLY A 42 4.53 8.46 -4.31
C GLY A 42 4.45 7.92 -5.74
N ILE A 43 4.02 6.67 -5.89
CA ILE A 43 3.91 6.01 -7.20
C ILE A 43 2.48 5.54 -7.39
N VAL A 44 1.78 6.10 -8.38
CA VAL A 44 0.47 5.62 -8.82
C VAL A 44 0.66 4.30 -9.56
N THR A 45 -0.10 3.29 -9.15
CA THR A 45 -0.01 1.91 -9.65
C THR A 45 -1.25 1.46 -10.40
N GLN A 46 -2.37 2.20 -10.29
CA GLN A 46 -3.63 1.90 -10.95
C GLN A 46 -4.42 3.18 -11.24
N LEU A 47 -5.06 3.21 -12.40
CA LEU A 47 -6.01 4.23 -12.83
C LEU A 47 -7.38 3.57 -13.10
N ASP A 48 -8.45 4.29 -12.77
CA ASP A 48 -9.84 3.91 -13.11
C ASP A 48 -10.17 2.44 -12.76
N ASP A 49 -9.84 2.00 -11.54
CA ASP A 49 -10.07 0.63 -11.04
C ASP A 49 -9.40 -0.47 -11.91
N GLY A 50 -8.36 -0.08 -12.65
CA GLY A 50 -7.62 -0.94 -13.57
C GLY A 50 -8.12 -0.92 -15.02
N ASP A 51 -9.15 -0.12 -15.33
CA ASP A 51 -9.68 0.00 -16.70
C ASP A 51 -8.78 0.87 -17.60
N THR A 52 -7.88 1.66 -17.02
CA THR A 52 -6.94 2.52 -17.75
C THR A 52 -5.49 2.10 -17.53
N ASP A 53 -4.75 1.95 -18.65
CA ASP A 53 -3.30 1.74 -18.60
C ASP A 53 -2.62 2.95 -17.93
N VAL A 54 -1.86 2.69 -16.86
CA VAL A 54 -1.11 3.69 -16.09
C VAL A 54 -0.09 4.47 -16.92
N ARG A 55 0.21 4.06 -18.16
CA ARG A 55 0.99 4.86 -19.12
C ARG A 55 0.24 6.07 -19.67
N ARG A 56 -1.09 6.15 -19.50
CA ARG A 56 -1.91 7.26 -19.96
C ARG A 56 -1.84 8.43 -18.98
N ALA A 57 -1.85 9.65 -19.51
CA ALA A 57 -1.77 10.88 -18.71
C ALA A 57 -3.10 11.33 -18.06
N ALA A 58 -4.16 10.52 -18.14
CA ALA A 58 -5.48 10.86 -17.64
C ALA A 58 -6.18 9.62 -17.06
N GLY A 59 -6.96 9.83 -16.00
CA GLY A 59 -7.69 8.80 -15.26
C GLY A 59 -7.74 9.17 -13.77
N ASP A 60 -8.66 8.56 -13.03
CA ASP A 60 -8.72 8.70 -11.58
C ASP A 60 -7.71 7.76 -10.92
N TYR A 61 -6.99 8.27 -9.91
CA TYR A 61 -6.04 7.48 -9.14
C TYR A 61 -6.78 6.57 -8.18
N THR A 62 -6.76 5.27 -8.46
CA THR A 62 -7.48 4.26 -7.65
C THR A 62 -6.54 3.41 -6.80
N SER A 63 -5.24 3.38 -7.12
CA SER A 63 -4.23 2.77 -6.24
C SER A 63 -2.87 3.45 -6.38
N SER A 64 -2.14 3.52 -5.26
CA SER A 64 -0.78 4.05 -5.23
C SER A 64 0.07 3.45 -4.10
N ALA A 65 1.37 3.38 -4.32
CA ALA A 65 2.36 3.19 -3.27
C ALA A 65 2.74 4.56 -2.69
N SER A 66 2.38 4.78 -1.43
CA SER A 66 2.68 6.04 -0.72
C SER A 66 4.18 6.36 -0.69
N GLN A 67 4.50 7.65 -0.56
CA GLN A 67 5.86 8.16 -0.38
C GLN A 67 6.50 7.53 0.87
N PRO A 68 7.75 7.01 0.80
CA PRO A 68 8.41 6.37 1.93
C PRO A 68 8.49 7.23 3.19
N SER A 69 8.90 8.50 3.10
CA SER A 69 8.96 9.40 4.25
C SER A 69 7.59 9.61 4.90
N MET A 70 6.55 9.81 4.10
CA MET A 70 5.16 9.87 4.58
C MET A 70 4.76 8.58 5.32
N VAL A 71 5.09 7.40 4.78
CA VAL A 71 4.84 6.12 5.46
C VAL A 71 5.59 6.05 6.80
N ALA A 72 6.85 6.49 6.86
CA ALA A 72 7.60 6.56 8.11
C ALA A 72 6.93 7.46 9.15
N ASP A 73 6.50 8.66 8.73
CA ASP A 73 5.86 9.64 9.62
C ASP A 73 4.51 9.13 10.12
N LEU A 74 3.68 8.57 9.25
CA LEU A 74 2.40 7.98 9.62
C LEU A 74 2.57 6.82 10.62
N LEU A 75 3.51 5.91 10.38
CA LEU A 75 3.80 4.82 11.31
C LEU A 75 4.35 5.33 12.64
N ARG A 76 5.16 6.40 12.62
CA ARG A 76 5.69 7.03 13.84
C ARG A 76 4.57 7.66 14.66
N TRP A 77 3.61 8.33 14.03
CA TRP A 77 2.47 8.93 14.73
C TRP A 77 1.46 7.90 15.19
N LEU A 78 1.29 6.81 14.43
CA LEU A 78 0.45 5.68 14.82
C LEU A 78 1.01 4.96 16.05
N ASP A 79 2.34 4.94 16.22
CA ASP A 79 3.04 4.32 17.35
C ASP A 79 2.56 2.86 17.62
N PRO A 80 2.71 1.95 16.63
CA PRO A 80 2.35 0.55 16.78
C PRO A 80 3.40 -0.18 17.63
N GLU A 81 2.93 -0.93 18.63
CA GLU A 81 3.78 -1.74 19.51
C GLU A 81 3.50 -3.24 19.28
N PRO A 82 4.48 -4.12 19.58
CA PRO A 82 4.26 -5.55 19.57
C PRO A 82 3.03 -5.96 20.40
N GLY A 83 2.14 -6.74 19.80
CA GLY A 83 0.89 -7.21 20.39
C GLY A 83 -0.33 -6.34 20.13
N HIS A 84 -0.17 -5.13 19.58
CA HIS A 84 -1.31 -4.29 19.18
C HIS A 84 -2.16 -4.95 18.09
N ARG A 85 -3.48 -4.75 18.19
CA ARG A 85 -4.44 -4.98 17.11
C ARG A 85 -4.61 -3.71 16.29
N VAL A 86 -4.23 -3.77 15.02
CA VAL A 86 -4.29 -2.63 14.10
C VAL A 86 -5.32 -2.90 13.02
N LEU A 87 -6.21 -1.94 12.78
CA LEU A 87 -7.01 -1.87 11.57
C LEU A 87 -6.31 -1.00 10.54
N GLU A 88 -5.94 -1.57 9.40
CA GLU A 88 -5.44 -0.89 8.21
C GLU A 88 -6.60 -0.77 7.20
N VAL A 89 -6.89 0.46 6.75
CA VAL A 89 -7.78 0.71 5.61
C VAL A 89 -6.94 1.11 4.40
N GLY A 90 -6.97 0.28 3.37
CA GLY A 90 -5.94 0.12 2.35
C GLY A 90 -5.07 -1.11 2.64
N THR A 91 -4.25 -1.51 1.66
CA THR A 91 -3.31 -2.63 1.84
C THR A 91 -1.98 -2.41 1.10
N GLY A 92 -1.12 -3.43 1.10
CA GLY A 92 0.16 -3.41 0.38
C GLY A 92 1.36 -3.23 1.30
N TRP A 93 2.30 -2.35 0.92
CA TRP A 93 3.60 -2.25 1.59
C TRP A 93 3.50 -1.87 3.07
N THR A 94 2.63 -0.92 3.41
CA THR A 94 2.45 -0.46 4.80
C THR A 94 1.86 -1.56 5.69
N CYS A 95 0.92 -2.35 5.17
CA CYS A 95 0.36 -3.51 5.87
C CYS A 95 1.44 -4.53 6.28
N VAL A 96 2.46 -4.74 5.43
CA VAL A 96 3.60 -5.62 5.76
C VAL A 96 4.46 -5.01 6.86
N LEU A 97 4.75 -3.71 6.78
CA LEU A 97 5.51 -3.00 7.81
C LEU A 97 4.80 -3.09 9.15
N LEU A 98 3.48 -2.85 9.19
CA LEU A 98 2.68 -3.00 10.40
C LEU A 98 2.71 -4.43 10.94
N SER A 99 2.54 -5.43 10.07
CA SER A 99 2.58 -6.84 10.46
C SER A 99 3.90 -7.21 11.13
N HIS A 100 5.02 -6.64 10.69
CA HIS A 100 6.31 -6.83 11.37
C HIS A 100 6.41 -6.07 12.70
N LEU A 101 5.82 -4.88 12.81
CA LEU A 101 5.89 -4.05 14.01
C LEU A 101 5.03 -4.61 15.15
N VAL A 102 3.81 -5.06 14.84
CA VAL A 102 2.86 -5.53 15.86
C VAL A 102 2.91 -7.05 16.07
N GLY A 103 3.49 -7.80 15.13
CA GLY A 103 3.60 -9.24 15.18
C GLY A 103 2.47 -9.98 14.43
N GLU A 104 2.62 -11.30 14.38
CA GLU A 104 1.75 -12.18 13.58
C GLU A 104 0.27 -12.07 14.00
N GLY A 105 -0.61 -11.94 13.00
CA GLY A 105 -2.06 -11.85 13.22
C GLY A 105 -2.56 -10.54 13.84
N GLY A 106 -1.68 -9.59 14.19
CA GLY A 106 -2.04 -8.32 14.81
C GLY A 106 -2.72 -7.32 13.86
N VAL A 107 -2.64 -7.52 12.54
CA VAL A 107 -3.23 -6.60 11.55
C VAL A 107 -4.53 -7.18 10.98
N THR A 108 -5.58 -6.37 10.93
CA THR A 108 -6.71 -6.48 9.99
C THR A 108 -6.49 -5.47 8.88
N SER A 109 -6.52 -5.88 7.61
CA SER A 109 -6.38 -4.97 6.47
C SER A 109 -7.61 -5.08 5.58
N VAL A 110 -8.19 -3.95 5.22
CA VAL A 110 -9.39 -3.86 4.37
C VAL A 110 -9.03 -3.15 3.07
N GLU A 111 -9.30 -3.79 1.95
CA GLU A 111 -9.09 -3.23 0.61
C GLU A 111 -10.39 -3.35 -0.20
N VAL A 112 -10.80 -2.26 -0.85
CA VAL A 112 -12.08 -2.21 -1.57
C VAL A 112 -11.98 -2.86 -2.96
N ASP A 113 -10.82 -2.75 -3.62
CA ASP A 113 -10.60 -3.31 -4.95
C ASP A 113 -10.15 -4.79 -4.84
N PRO A 114 -10.94 -5.76 -5.35
CA PRO A 114 -10.58 -7.18 -5.31
C PRO A 114 -9.29 -7.55 -6.04
N ALA A 115 -8.95 -6.85 -7.14
CA ALA A 115 -7.74 -7.09 -7.91
C ALA A 115 -6.50 -6.60 -7.14
N VAL A 116 -6.57 -5.41 -6.54
CA VAL A 116 -5.51 -4.88 -5.67
C VAL A 116 -5.33 -5.77 -4.44
N ALA A 117 -6.44 -6.19 -3.81
CA ALA A 117 -6.41 -7.09 -2.67
C ALA A 117 -5.77 -8.45 -3.03
N GLY A 118 -6.11 -9.01 -4.19
CA GLY A 118 -5.52 -10.25 -4.69
C GLY A 118 -4.02 -10.15 -4.91
N GLN A 119 -3.56 -9.04 -5.52
CA GLN A 119 -2.13 -8.78 -5.70
C GLN A 119 -1.41 -8.63 -4.36
N ALA A 120 -2.00 -7.85 -3.44
CA ALA A 120 -1.44 -7.64 -2.10
C ALA A 120 -1.35 -8.95 -1.31
N ALA A 121 -2.35 -9.83 -1.39
CA ALA A 121 -2.32 -11.15 -0.74
C ALA A 121 -1.11 -11.99 -1.18
N GLY A 122 -0.79 -11.97 -2.48
CA GLY A 122 0.40 -12.62 -3.01
C GLY A 122 1.69 -12.04 -2.41
N ASN A 123 1.81 -10.72 -2.41
CA ASN A 123 2.98 -10.02 -1.88
C ASN A 123 3.15 -10.21 -0.37
N LEU A 124 2.05 -10.20 0.39
CA LEU A 124 2.02 -10.46 1.84
C LEU A 124 2.54 -11.87 2.16
N ARG A 125 2.05 -12.88 1.42
CA ARG A 125 2.52 -14.26 1.55
C ARG A 125 4.01 -14.39 1.25
N GLU A 126 4.50 -13.72 0.21
CA GLU A 126 5.93 -13.73 -0.14
C GLU A 126 6.81 -12.95 0.84
N ALA A 127 6.23 -11.98 1.55
CA ALA A 127 6.87 -11.30 2.67
C ALA A 127 6.81 -12.11 3.98
N GLY A 128 6.10 -13.24 4.00
CA GLY A 128 5.97 -14.11 5.17
C GLY A 128 5.06 -13.54 6.26
N VAL A 129 4.11 -12.67 5.91
CA VAL A 129 3.14 -12.10 6.85
C VAL A 129 1.72 -12.54 6.49
N HIS A 130 0.88 -12.68 7.52
CA HIS A 130 -0.47 -13.22 7.39
C HIS A 130 -1.48 -12.34 8.15
N PRO A 131 -1.71 -11.09 7.70
CA PRO A 131 -2.79 -10.27 8.26
C PRO A 131 -4.16 -10.88 7.93
N HIS A 132 -5.18 -10.49 8.68
CA HIS A 132 -6.57 -10.77 8.29
C HIS A 132 -6.98 -9.80 7.18
N LEU A 133 -6.92 -10.25 5.93
CA LEU A 133 -7.28 -9.46 4.76
C LEU A 133 -8.77 -9.58 4.45
N ILE A 134 -9.44 -8.45 4.29
CA ILE A 134 -10.85 -8.34 3.92
C ILE A 134 -10.94 -7.58 2.60
N VAL A 135 -11.73 -8.11 1.66
CA VAL A 135 -12.13 -7.38 0.46
C VAL A 135 -13.48 -6.72 0.75
N GLY A 136 -13.51 -5.40 0.81
CA GLY A 136 -14.73 -4.66 1.15
C GLY A 136 -14.50 -3.19 1.46
N ASP A 137 -15.59 -2.51 1.80
CA ASP A 137 -15.55 -1.08 2.15
C ASP A 137 -14.89 -0.87 3.53
N GLY A 138 -13.77 -0.16 3.54
CA GLY A 138 -13.05 0.21 4.75
C GLY A 138 -13.87 1.01 5.76
N ALA A 139 -14.90 1.73 5.32
CA ALA A 139 -15.81 2.46 6.20
C ALA A 139 -16.61 1.53 7.13
N ALA A 140 -16.84 0.28 6.74
CA ALA A 140 -17.47 -0.72 7.58
C ALA A 140 -16.53 -1.26 8.68
N GLY A 141 -15.21 -1.09 8.51
CA GLY A 141 -14.20 -1.63 9.42
C GLY A 141 -14.26 -3.16 9.53
N CYS A 142 -14.07 -3.67 10.76
CA CYS A 142 -14.18 -5.10 11.08
C CYS A 142 -14.65 -5.26 12.54
N PRO A 143 -15.95 -5.07 12.81
CA PRO A 143 -16.52 -5.09 14.16
C PRO A 143 -16.25 -6.39 14.93
N GLU A 144 -16.17 -7.52 14.23
CA GLU A 144 -15.91 -8.85 14.78
C GLU A 144 -14.51 -9.03 15.35
N ARG A 145 -13.53 -8.21 14.96
CA ARG A 145 -12.17 -8.22 15.51
C ARG A 145 -11.87 -7.05 16.45
N ALA A 146 -12.82 -6.13 16.60
CA ALA A 146 -12.73 -5.02 17.54
C ALA A 146 -12.62 -5.53 19.00
N PRO A 147 -12.08 -4.73 19.93
CA PRO A 147 -11.50 -3.39 19.71
C PRO A 147 -10.12 -3.46 19.03
N PHE A 148 -9.75 -2.35 18.38
CA PHE A 148 -8.42 -2.11 17.82
C PHE A 148 -7.67 -1.13 18.72
N ASP A 149 -6.37 -1.39 18.93
CA ASP A 149 -5.48 -0.48 19.66
C ASP A 149 -5.08 0.71 18.79
N ARG A 150 -5.05 0.52 17.46
CA ARG A 150 -4.72 1.54 16.46
C ARG A 150 -5.58 1.39 15.20
N VAL A 151 -5.88 2.50 14.55
CA VAL A 151 -6.55 2.55 13.24
C VAL A 151 -5.69 3.40 12.32
N HIS A 152 -5.28 2.82 11.20
CA HIS A 152 -4.46 3.45 10.17
C HIS A 152 -5.23 3.46 8.85
N VAL A 153 -5.39 4.65 8.26
CA VAL A 153 -6.19 4.85 7.05
C VAL A 153 -5.32 5.57 6.03
N THR A 154 -5.05 4.92 4.90
CA THR A 154 -4.19 5.45 3.83
C THR A 154 -4.94 5.74 2.55
N CYS A 155 -6.26 5.93 2.63
CA CYS A 155 -7.10 6.28 1.49
C CYS A 155 -7.80 7.61 1.73
N GLY A 156 -8.05 8.35 0.65
CA GLY A 156 -8.94 9.51 0.64
C GLY A 156 -10.34 9.09 0.22
N VAL A 157 -11.36 9.78 0.73
CA VAL A 157 -12.73 9.69 0.22
C VAL A 157 -13.02 10.94 -0.61
N ARG A 158 -13.78 10.78 -1.70
CA ARG A 158 -14.36 11.91 -2.44
C ARG A 158 -15.83 12.04 -2.02
N VAL A 159 -16.26 13.25 -1.73
CA VAL A 159 -17.64 13.64 -1.36
C VAL A 159 -18.23 14.56 -2.41
#